data_AF-A0A844YWW9-F1
#
_entry.id   AF-A0A844YWW9-F1
#
_cell.length_a   1.000
_cell.length_b   1.000
_cell.length_c   1.000
_cell.angle_alpha   90.00
_cell.angle_beta   90.00
_cell.angle_gamma   90.00
#
_symmetry.space_group_name_H-M   'P 1'
#
loop_
_entity.id
_entity.type
_entity.pdbx_description
1 polymer ?
#
loop_
_entity_poly.entity_id
_entity_poly.type
_entity_poly.pdbx_seq_one_letter_code
_entity_poly.pdbx_strand_id
1 'polypeptide(L)'
;MMKRRNLGPIAIAAAVIALGACYGTQEPAAASTGAAPAVAQAAAPAMPTQVEAVTFGMNSAEEGERLYGRECAFCHVGRNTGTIMLQKRLPPGTPAQLHERTNLPAAYVRLVVRNGLVNMPPLSRAELSDADLDLIAQWLAAGRSR
;
A
#
# COMPACT_ATOMS: atom_id res chain seq x y z
N MET A 1 39.15 7.80 57.84
CA MET A 1 38.09 8.74 58.26
C MET A 1 36.76 8.26 57.68
N MET A 2 35.73 8.20 58.54
CA MET A 2 34.43 7.51 58.35
C MET A 2 33.66 7.86 57.06
N LYS A 3 32.95 6.88 56.49
CA LYS A 3 31.48 6.78 56.69
C LYS A 3 30.94 5.39 56.30
N ARG A 4 30.48 4.65 57.30
CA ARG A 4 29.63 3.46 57.13
C ARG A 4 28.22 3.91 56.76
N ARG A 5 27.61 3.26 55.76
CA ARG A 5 26.16 3.31 55.51
C ARG A 5 25.64 1.89 55.58
N ASN A 6 24.80 1.64 56.59
CA ASN A 6 24.10 0.39 56.82
C ASN A 6 22.96 0.25 55.79
N LEU A 7 22.96 -0.82 55.00
CA LEU A 7 21.80 -1.28 54.24
C LEU A 7 21.12 -2.42 55.02
N GLY A 8 19.82 -2.26 55.26
CA GLY A 8 18.97 -3.28 55.89
C GLY A 8 18.63 -4.43 54.94
N PRO A 9 18.15 -5.57 55.49
CA PRO A 9 17.99 -6.81 54.74
C PRO A 9 16.73 -6.81 53.88
N ILE A 10 16.92 -6.99 52.56
CA ILE A 10 15.86 -7.32 51.61
C ILE A 10 15.53 -8.79 51.78
N ALA A 11 14.34 -9.07 52.31
CA ALA A 11 13.78 -10.41 52.40
C ALA A 11 13.22 -10.85 51.04
N ILE A 12 13.83 -11.91 50.50
CA ILE A 12 13.24 -13.16 49.99
C ILE A 12 11.93 -13.05 49.20
N ALA A 13 11.96 -13.48 47.94
CA ALA A 13 11.08 -14.55 47.43
C ALA A 13 11.55 -15.03 46.05
N ALA A 14 12.22 -16.20 46.06
CA ALA A 14 12.43 -17.00 44.87
C ALA A 14 11.10 -17.68 44.49
N ALA A 15 10.61 -17.44 43.28
CA ALA A 15 9.48 -18.17 42.72
C ALA A 15 9.98 -19.08 41.58
N VAL A 16 9.87 -20.37 41.86
CA VAL A 16 10.24 -21.52 41.04
C VAL A 16 9.36 -21.57 39.78
N ILE A 17 9.97 -21.55 38.59
CA ILE A 17 9.28 -21.85 37.33
C ILE A 17 9.17 -23.37 37.21
N ALA A 18 7.99 -23.91 37.50
CA ALA A 18 7.67 -25.31 37.29
C ALA A 18 7.24 -25.53 35.83
N LEU A 19 7.97 -26.41 35.12
CA LEU A 19 7.50 -27.05 33.90
C LEU A 19 6.31 -27.96 34.23
N GLY A 20 5.17 -27.75 33.56
CA GLY A 20 3.98 -28.58 33.68
C GLY A 20 3.22 -28.65 32.36
N ALA A 21 3.55 -29.65 31.55
CA ALA A 21 2.74 -30.08 30.42
C ALA A 21 1.53 -30.87 30.95
N CYS A 22 0.32 -30.32 30.79
CA CYS A 22 -0.92 -31.07 30.92
C CYS A 22 -1.88 -30.63 29.81
N TYR A 23 -2.03 -31.53 28.85
CA TYR A 23 -3.05 -31.58 27.82
C TYR A 23 -4.43 -31.37 28.45
N GLY A 24 -5.11 -30.28 28.10
CA GLY A 24 -6.47 -30.01 28.53
C GLY A 24 -7.45 -30.83 27.71
N THR A 25 -8.10 -31.80 28.35
CA THR A 25 -9.30 -32.47 27.87
C THR A 25 -10.45 -31.45 27.77
N GLN A 26 -11.00 -31.28 26.57
CA GLN A 26 -12.19 -30.49 26.31
C GLN A 26 -13.42 -31.19 26.90
N GLU A 27 -13.96 -30.70 28.02
CA GLU A 27 -15.34 -30.99 28.42
C GLU A 27 -16.32 -30.22 27.51
N PRO A 28 -17.45 -30.83 27.10
CA PRO A 28 -18.41 -30.18 26.22
C PRO A 28 -19.21 -29.12 27.01
N ALA A 29 -19.00 -27.86 26.65
CA ALA A 29 -19.81 -26.76 27.18
C ALA A 29 -21.27 -26.93 26.73
N ALA A 30 -22.16 -26.90 27.73
CA ALA A 30 -23.60 -26.88 27.56
C ALA A 30 -24.04 -25.79 26.57
N ALA A 31 -25.01 -26.15 25.73
CA ALA A 31 -25.66 -25.26 24.78
C ALA A 31 -26.24 -24.02 25.48
N SER A 32 -25.68 -22.85 25.19
CA SER A 32 -26.32 -21.56 25.45
C SER A 32 -26.86 -21.00 24.13
N THR A 33 -28.18 -21.07 24.00
CA THR A 33 -28.93 -20.40 22.93
C THR A 33 -28.93 -18.90 23.18
N GLY A 34 -27.95 -18.20 22.61
CA GLY A 34 -27.85 -16.75 22.64
C GLY A 34 -27.20 -16.24 21.37
N ALA A 35 -27.97 -16.20 20.27
CA ALA A 35 -27.51 -15.62 19.01
C ALA A 35 -27.43 -14.09 19.15
N ALA A 36 -26.22 -13.57 19.37
CA ALA A 36 -25.93 -12.16 19.17
C ALA A 36 -26.02 -11.84 17.67
N PRO A 37 -26.56 -10.66 17.28
CA PRO A 37 -26.63 -10.30 15.87
C PRO A 37 -25.20 -10.11 15.34
N ALA A 38 -24.87 -10.86 14.29
CA ALA A 38 -23.63 -10.67 13.56
C ALA A 38 -23.68 -9.28 12.90
N VAL A 39 -22.90 -8.34 13.43
CA VAL A 39 -22.57 -7.12 12.69
C VAL A 39 -21.82 -7.55 11.44
N ALA A 40 -22.44 -7.35 10.28
CA ALA A 40 -21.79 -7.60 9.00
C ALA A 40 -20.52 -6.73 8.94
N GLN A 41 -19.34 -7.36 9.05
CA GLN A 41 -18.10 -6.69 8.70
C GLN A 41 -18.23 -6.27 7.23
N ALA A 42 -18.31 -4.96 6.99
CA ALA A 42 -18.11 -4.43 5.65
C ALA A 42 -16.80 -4.99 5.13
N ALA A 43 -16.86 -5.69 3.99
CA ALA A 43 -15.69 -6.29 3.38
C ALA A 43 -14.62 -5.20 3.22
N ALA A 44 -13.44 -5.45 3.78
CA ALA A 44 -12.30 -4.59 3.55
C ALA A 44 -12.12 -4.42 2.03
N PRO A 45 -11.84 -3.20 1.52
CA PRO A 45 -11.64 -3.00 0.10
C PRO A 45 -10.58 -3.97 -0.38
N ALA A 46 -10.89 -4.70 -1.47
CA ALA A 46 -9.97 -5.66 -2.05
C ALA A 46 -8.62 -4.97 -2.25
N MET A 47 -7.57 -5.52 -1.64
CA MET A 47 -6.23 -4.97 -1.78
C MET A 47 -5.80 -5.11 -3.25
N PRO A 48 -5.33 -4.05 -3.91
CA PRO A 48 -4.91 -4.15 -5.29
C PRO A 48 -3.70 -5.08 -5.37
N THR A 49 -3.82 -6.10 -6.22
CA THR A 49 -2.87 -7.23 -6.28
C THR A 49 -1.77 -6.93 -7.31
N GLN A 50 -0.61 -7.60 -7.22
CA GLN A 50 0.44 -7.47 -8.24
C GLN A 50 -0.04 -7.88 -9.64
N VAL A 51 -1.10 -8.70 -9.73
CA VAL A 51 -1.75 -9.08 -10.99
C VAL A 51 -2.40 -7.87 -11.67
N GLU A 52 -2.92 -6.91 -10.90
CA GLU A 52 -3.53 -5.70 -11.46
C GLU A 52 -2.49 -4.86 -12.21
N ALA A 53 -1.31 -4.66 -11.62
CA ALA A 53 -0.25 -3.87 -12.26
C ALA A 53 0.25 -4.47 -13.57
N VAL A 54 0.34 -5.81 -13.67
CA VAL A 54 0.82 -6.48 -14.88
C VAL A 54 -0.25 -6.67 -15.95
N THR A 55 -1.54 -6.57 -15.59
CA THR A 55 -2.64 -6.70 -16.54
C THR A 55 -3.33 -5.38 -16.89
N PHE A 56 -2.95 -4.28 -16.22
CA PHE A 56 -3.53 -2.95 -16.43
C PHE A 56 -3.44 -2.52 -17.90
N GLY A 57 -4.56 -2.04 -18.46
CA GLY A 57 -4.62 -1.49 -19.81
C GLY A 57 -4.44 -2.51 -20.96
N MET A 58 -4.17 -3.79 -20.69
CA MET A 58 -3.91 -4.79 -21.75
C MET A 58 -5.03 -4.91 -22.79
N ASN A 59 -6.28 -4.74 -22.35
CA ASN A 59 -7.47 -4.83 -23.21
C ASN A 59 -8.15 -3.47 -23.43
N SER A 60 -7.47 -2.36 -23.16
CA SER A 60 -8.07 -1.04 -23.36
C SER A 60 -8.19 -0.70 -24.85
N ALA A 61 -9.32 -0.11 -25.21
CA ALA A 61 -9.53 0.50 -26.52
C ALA A 61 -8.86 1.89 -26.62
N GLU A 62 -8.48 2.48 -25.49
CA GLU A 62 -7.74 3.74 -25.45
C GLU A 62 -6.24 3.46 -25.51
N GLU A 63 -5.61 3.92 -26.59
CA GLU A 63 -4.18 3.71 -26.79
C GLU A 63 -3.33 4.29 -25.64
N GLY A 64 -3.70 5.47 -25.12
CA GLY A 64 -3.01 6.08 -23.98
C GLY A 64 -3.07 5.24 -22.70
N GLU A 65 -4.19 4.57 -22.43
CA GLU A 65 -4.33 3.65 -21.29
C GLU A 65 -3.46 2.40 -21.48
N ARG A 66 -3.47 1.83 -22.69
CA ARG A 66 -2.67 0.66 -23.02
C ARG A 66 -1.18 0.94 -22.88
N LEU A 67 -0.73 2.10 -23.37
CA LEU A 67 0.64 2.59 -23.21
C LEU A 67 0.99 2.83 -21.73
N TYR A 68 0.11 3.45 -20.95
CA TYR A 68 0.31 3.60 -19.50
C TYR A 68 0.44 2.25 -18.80
N GLY A 69 -0.37 1.26 -19.18
CA GLY A 69 -0.28 -0.12 -18.73
C GLY A 69 1.12 -0.71 -18.92
N ARG A 70 1.67 -0.55 -20.13
CA ARG A 70 2.97 -1.10 -20.49
C ARG A 70 4.14 -0.37 -19.81
N GLU A 71 4.09 0.95 -19.74
CA GLU A 71 5.26 1.77 -19.38
C GLU A 71 5.24 2.27 -17.93
N CYS A 72 4.06 2.38 -17.32
CA CYS A 72 3.89 3.08 -16.04
C CYS A 72 3.27 2.20 -14.93
N ALA A 73 2.41 1.24 -15.29
CA ALA A 73 1.61 0.51 -14.31
C ALA A 73 2.43 -0.32 -13.33
N PHE A 74 3.58 -0.83 -13.75
CA PHE A 74 4.50 -1.55 -12.87
C PHE A 74 4.91 -0.75 -11.62
N CYS A 75 4.96 0.59 -11.72
CA CYS A 75 5.29 1.47 -10.59
C CYS A 75 4.05 2.17 -10.01
N HIS A 76 3.09 2.53 -10.85
CA HIS A 76 1.99 3.46 -10.51
C HIS A 76 0.61 2.81 -10.43
N VAL A 77 0.51 1.48 -10.55
CA VAL A 77 -0.72 0.72 -10.32
C VAL A 77 -0.54 -0.25 -9.14
N GLY A 78 -1.59 -0.39 -8.34
CA GLY A 78 -1.64 -1.19 -7.14
C GLY A 78 -0.62 -0.78 -6.07
N ARG A 79 -0.14 -1.75 -5.29
CA ARG A 79 0.80 -1.53 -4.18
C ARG A 79 2.26 -1.49 -4.62
N ASN A 80 2.55 -0.77 -5.69
CA ASN A 80 3.90 -0.60 -6.20
C ASN A 80 4.57 0.69 -5.71
N THR A 81 5.87 0.80 -5.96
CA THR A 81 6.74 1.81 -5.36
C THR A 81 6.28 3.23 -5.67
N GLY A 82 5.89 3.54 -6.91
CA GLY A 82 5.37 4.84 -7.30
C GLY A 82 4.11 5.20 -6.52
N THR A 83 3.13 4.30 -6.47
CA THR A 83 1.89 4.50 -5.70
C THR A 83 2.15 4.69 -4.21
N ILE A 84 2.97 3.83 -3.58
CA ILE A 84 3.26 3.90 -2.14
C ILE A 84 3.95 5.21 -1.79
N MET A 85 4.90 5.66 -2.60
CA MET A 85 5.62 6.91 -2.34
C MET A 85 4.71 8.13 -2.50
N LEU A 86 3.81 8.12 -3.48
CA LEU A 86 2.81 9.17 -3.66
C LEU A 86 1.82 9.19 -2.48
N GLN A 87 1.33 8.03 -2.04
CA GLN A 87 0.43 7.91 -0.90
C GLN A 87 1.02 8.51 0.39
N LYS A 88 2.34 8.37 0.60
CA LYS A 88 3.03 8.93 1.77
C LYS A 88 3.27 10.43 1.71
N ARG A 89 3.31 11.01 0.51
CA ARG A 89 3.75 12.40 0.28
C ARG A 89 2.61 13.36 -0.03
N LEU A 90 1.53 12.84 -0.60
CA LEU A 90 0.37 13.64 -0.96
C LEU A 90 -0.57 13.83 0.24
N PRO A 91 -1.31 14.95 0.29
CA PRO A 91 -2.33 15.15 1.31
C PRO A 91 -3.36 14.01 1.31
N PRO A 92 -3.91 13.65 2.49
CA PRO A 92 -5.00 12.69 2.58
C PRO A 92 -6.14 13.01 1.62
N GLY A 93 -6.70 12.00 0.97
CA GLY A 93 -7.75 12.15 -0.04
C GLY A 93 -7.25 12.41 -1.47
N THR A 94 -5.94 12.60 -1.68
CA THR A 94 -5.38 12.64 -3.04
C THR A 94 -5.16 11.20 -3.55
N PRO A 95 -5.71 10.81 -4.72
CA PRO A 95 -5.45 9.49 -5.28
C PRO A 95 -3.96 9.30 -5.57
N ALA A 96 -3.39 8.22 -5.02
CA ALA A 96 -1.99 7.89 -5.19
C ALA A 96 -1.70 7.19 -6.53
N GLN A 97 -2.67 6.43 -7.04
CA GLN A 97 -2.58 5.86 -8.38
C GLN A 97 -2.83 6.98 -9.41
N LEU A 98 -1.89 7.18 -10.33
CA LEU A 98 -1.96 8.33 -11.24
C LEU A 98 -3.20 8.30 -12.14
N HIS A 99 -3.57 7.11 -12.60
CA HIS A 99 -4.75 6.91 -13.45
C HIS A 99 -6.10 7.19 -12.74
N GLU A 100 -6.12 7.34 -11.41
CA GLU A 100 -7.31 7.70 -10.63
C GLU A 100 -7.44 9.22 -10.42
N ARG A 101 -6.47 10.00 -10.89
CA ARG A 101 -6.47 11.46 -10.72
C ARG A 101 -7.23 12.13 -11.85
N THR A 102 -7.91 13.22 -11.53
CA THR A 102 -8.64 14.07 -12.48
C THR A 102 -7.95 15.41 -12.73
N ASN A 103 -6.83 15.67 -12.06
CA ASN A 103 -6.13 16.96 -12.05
C ASN A 103 -4.64 16.83 -12.37
N LEU A 104 -4.28 16.02 -13.38
CA LEU A 104 -2.89 15.79 -13.74
C LEU A 104 -2.57 16.41 -15.12
N PRO A 105 -1.98 17.63 -15.18
CA PRO A 105 -1.74 18.31 -16.45
C PRO A 105 -0.77 17.51 -17.34
N ALA A 106 -1.10 17.36 -18.63
CA ALA A 106 -0.26 16.61 -19.57
C ALA A 106 1.18 17.16 -19.66
N ALA A 107 1.35 18.48 -19.60
CA ALA A 107 2.67 19.11 -19.59
C ALA A 107 3.50 18.72 -18.35
N TYR A 108 2.85 18.57 -17.19
CA TYR A 108 3.51 18.14 -15.96
C TYR A 108 3.94 16.67 -16.06
N VAL A 109 3.09 15.80 -16.61
CA VAL A 109 3.44 14.39 -16.87
C VAL A 109 4.68 14.29 -17.75
N ARG A 110 4.69 15.01 -18.89
CA ARG A 110 5.85 15.03 -19.79
C ARG A 110 7.13 15.48 -19.09
N LEU A 111 7.05 16.57 -18.33
CA LEU A 111 8.19 17.11 -17.60
C LEU A 111 8.76 16.06 -16.63
N VAL A 112 7.89 15.44 -15.82
CA VAL A 112 8.31 14.45 -14.83
C VAL A 112 8.88 13.19 -15.49
N VAL A 113 8.25 12.68 -16.55
CA VAL A 113 8.75 11.47 -17.24
C VAL A 113 10.13 11.71 -17.84
N ARG A 114 10.40 12.89 -18.39
CA ARG A 114 11.70 13.19 -19.02
C ARG A 114 12.81 13.56 -18.05
N ASN A 115 12.47 14.07 -16.88
CA ASN A 115 13.45 14.55 -15.90
C ASN A 115 13.54 13.68 -14.64
N GLY A 116 12.61 12.74 -14.47
CA GLY A 116 12.40 12.03 -13.23
C GLY A 116 11.77 12.92 -12.15
N LEU A 117 11.38 12.29 -11.05
CA LEU A 117 10.91 12.98 -9.85
C LEU A 117 11.22 12.17 -8.60
N VAL A 118 12.22 12.63 -7.84
CA VAL A 118 12.70 12.00 -6.61
C VAL A 118 13.12 10.55 -6.84
N ASN A 119 12.24 9.59 -6.59
CA ASN A 119 12.51 8.14 -6.75
C ASN A 119 12.03 7.60 -8.10
N MET A 120 11.38 8.43 -8.92
CA MET A 120 11.01 8.08 -10.29
C MET A 120 12.18 8.42 -11.21
N PRO A 121 12.84 7.43 -11.84
CA PRO A 121 13.89 7.70 -12.81
C PRO A 121 13.31 8.35 -14.09
N PRO A 122 14.11 9.14 -14.82
CA PRO A 122 13.70 9.64 -16.13
C PRO A 122 13.62 8.49 -17.14
N LEU A 123 12.61 8.51 -18.01
CA LEU A 123 12.51 7.61 -19.17
C LEU A 123 13.07 8.32 -20.41
N SER A 124 14.06 7.69 -21.04
CA SER A 124 14.67 8.19 -22.28
C SER A 124 13.71 8.09 -23.46
N ARG A 125 14.04 8.78 -24.55
CA ARG A 125 13.27 8.68 -25.81
C ARG A 125 13.38 7.33 -26.49
N ALA A 126 14.40 6.53 -26.14
CA ALA A 126 14.57 5.18 -26.63
C ALA A 126 13.64 4.19 -25.91
N GLU A 127 13.36 4.43 -24.63
CA GLU A 127 12.43 3.62 -23.83
C GLU A 127 10.97 4.02 -24.11
N LEU A 128 10.70 5.32 -24.23
CA LEU A 128 9.37 5.85 -24.50
C LEU A 128 9.46 7.03 -25.46
N SER A 129 8.89 6.92 -26.65
CA SER A 129 8.89 7.99 -27.66
C SER A 129 8.12 9.23 -27.17
N ASP A 130 8.41 10.41 -27.74
CA ASP A 130 7.66 11.63 -27.39
C ASP A 130 6.18 11.53 -27.80
N ALA A 131 5.88 10.84 -28.92
CA ALA A 131 4.51 10.62 -29.39
C ALA A 131 3.70 9.71 -28.44
N ASP A 132 4.30 8.60 -27.99
CA ASP A 132 3.64 7.69 -27.05
C ASP A 132 3.46 8.34 -25.68
N LEU A 133 4.46 9.10 -25.21
CA LEU A 133 4.35 9.89 -23.99
C LEU A 133 3.22 10.92 -24.08
N ASP A 134 3.03 11.55 -25.24
CA ASP A 134 1.94 12.48 -25.47
C ASP A 134 0.56 11.80 -25.37
N LEU A 135 0.42 10.57 -25.85
CA LEU A 135 -0.81 9.79 -25.72
C LEU A 135 -1.11 9.46 -24.25
N ILE A 136 -0.11 9.00 -23.50
CA ILE A 136 -0.23 8.74 -22.05
C ILE A 136 -0.62 10.01 -21.30
N ALA A 137 0.09 11.12 -21.57
CA ALA A 137 -0.10 12.38 -20.87
C ALA A 137 -1.48 12.98 -21.13
N GLN A 138 -1.99 12.89 -22.36
CA GLN A 138 -3.33 13.32 -22.71
C GLN A 138 -4.39 12.46 -22.03
N TRP A 139 -4.20 11.13 -22.03
CA TRP A 139 -5.11 10.21 -21.37
C TRP A 139 -5.21 10.46 -19.86
N LEU A 140 -4.07 10.63 -19.18
CA LEU A 140 -4.05 10.99 -17.75
C LEU A 140 -4.68 12.37 -17.47
N ALA A 141 -4.52 13.34 -18.38
CA ALA A 141 -5.06 14.67 -18.23
C ALA A 141 -6.57 14.76 -18.47
N ALA A 142 -7.12 13.91 -19.33
CA ALA A 142 -8.57 13.80 -19.52
C ALA A 142 -9.28 13.40 -18.23
N GLY A 143 -8.59 12.63 -17.37
CA GLY A 143 -9.18 12.04 -16.17
C GLY A 143 -10.22 10.98 -16.53
N ARG A 144 -10.61 10.15 -15.56
CA ARG A 144 -11.69 9.18 -15.78
C ARG A 144 -13.04 9.85 -15.51
N SER A 145 -13.77 10.22 -16.57
CA SER A 145 -15.21 10.41 -16.52
C SER A 145 -15.91 9.06 -16.76
N ARG A 146 -16.00 8.23 -15.74
CA ARG A 146 -16.86 7.03 -15.73
C ARG A 146 -17.55 6.92 -14.38
#